data_AF-A0A1F8S163-F1
#
_entry.id   AF-A0A1F8S163-F1
#
_cell.length_a   1.000
_cell.length_b   1.000
_cell.length_c   1.000
_cell.angle_alpha   90.00
_cell.angle_beta   90.00
_cell.angle_gamma   90.00
#
_symmetry.space_group_name_H-M   'P 1'
#
loop_
_entity.id
_entity.type
_entity.pdbx_description
1 polymer ?
#
loop_
_entity_poly.entity_id
_entity_poly.type
_entity_poly.pdbx_seq_one_letter_code
_entity_poly.pdbx_strand_id
1 'polypeptide(L)'
;MASRVPGGSAERHVRGGLLTGAQVSAINRFPDDNPNPVLRFDDDGRLIYANPASAGVVKAFGTALGDRLAPDVLDRFAAVASSRGFVEFAWDSRTYALWPVPIPDLGFTNLYGMDVTAERAIVKFPDQNPNPVFRIRPDGTLVYANPASAHLIGGLGLRIGECLPADLRRALLARAATADPASLEIEAGERSFALLAVDVPEFGFVNVYGTEITAIRERERLARENERLLLNILPEPIARRLREGEPLIADRFDDVTLLFADIVEFTRLSSNLSPTELVGVLNEVFTAFDDLVDRYGLEKVKTIGDAYMVVGGLSERMDDHTARMAAMALELADTVGRIEAAVRLGIAFRIGLHRGPVVAGVIGTRKFIYDIWGDTVNLASRMESHGVPGRVQVTHAVRERLEGAFRFEARGLVDIKGKGPTPTWFLTGRAGATTVVGEPAGDAARPTIGG
;
A
#
# COMPACT_ATOMS: atom_id res chain seq x y z
N MET A 1 -56.07 60.20 -30.13
CA MET A 1 -55.30 60.77 -29.00
C MET A 1 -53.94 60.10 -28.99
N ALA A 2 -53.03 60.50 -29.89
CA ALA A 2 -52.02 61.56 -29.72
C ALA A 2 -50.97 61.19 -28.65
N SER A 3 -49.65 61.18 -28.86
CA SER A 3 -48.79 61.48 -30.03
C SER A 3 -47.31 61.14 -29.69
N ARG A 4 -46.58 60.56 -30.66
CA ARG A 4 -45.14 60.73 -31.05
C ARG A 4 -43.98 60.76 -29.99
N VAL A 5 -43.17 59.68 -30.00
CA VAL A 5 -41.71 59.50 -30.38
C VAL A 5 -40.93 60.78 -30.87
N PRO A 6 -39.56 60.93 -30.87
CA PRO A 6 -38.37 60.09 -30.49
C PRO A 6 -37.15 60.78 -29.77
N GLY A 7 -36.15 59.97 -29.33
CA GLY A 7 -34.74 60.08 -29.80
C GLY A 7 -33.64 60.80 -28.98
N GLY A 8 -32.50 60.11 -28.78
CA GLY A 8 -31.15 60.65 -29.08
C GLY A 8 -30.20 61.14 -27.96
N SER A 9 -29.13 60.34 -27.72
CA SER A 9 -27.69 60.69 -27.54
C SER A 9 -27.17 61.66 -26.44
N ALA A 10 -26.27 61.09 -25.61
CA ALA A 10 -24.90 61.53 -25.25
C ALA A 10 -24.58 62.87 -24.52
N GLU A 11 -23.56 62.74 -23.66
CA GLU A 11 -22.58 63.72 -23.16
C GLU A 11 -22.62 64.22 -21.69
N ARG A 12 -21.44 64.08 -21.08
CA ARG A 12 -20.94 64.46 -19.75
C ARG A 12 -20.92 65.99 -19.54
N HIS A 13 -21.16 66.48 -18.33
CA HIS A 13 -20.15 67.02 -17.38
C HIS A 13 -20.79 67.92 -16.29
N VAL A 14 -20.57 67.51 -15.03
CA VAL A 14 -20.15 68.28 -13.84
C VAL A 14 -20.76 69.67 -13.58
N ARG A 15 -21.40 69.83 -12.41
CA ARG A 15 -21.07 70.90 -11.42
C ARG A 15 -21.67 70.65 -10.02
N GLY A 16 -20.76 70.52 -9.04
CA GLY A 16 -20.81 71.09 -7.67
C GLY A 16 -22.07 70.94 -6.81
N GLY A 17 -21.95 70.15 -5.74
CA GLY A 17 -22.84 70.19 -4.58
C GLY A 17 -22.08 69.70 -3.34
N LEU A 18 -22.10 70.52 -2.28
CA LEU A 18 -21.24 70.49 -1.10
C LEU A 18 -21.24 69.16 -0.33
N LEU A 19 -20.09 68.86 0.30
CA LEU A 19 -19.97 67.82 1.32
C LEU A 19 -21.06 67.99 2.39
N THR A 20 -21.74 66.90 2.72
CA THR A 20 -22.81 66.88 3.73
C THR A 20 -22.25 67.08 5.14
N GLY A 21 -23.05 67.58 6.08
CA GLY A 21 -22.63 67.79 7.48
C GLY A 21 -22.08 66.53 8.16
N ALA A 22 -22.49 65.33 7.73
CA ALA A 22 -21.92 64.06 8.17
C ALA A 22 -20.50 63.80 7.64
N GLN A 23 -20.18 64.26 6.43
CA GLN A 23 -18.83 64.16 5.84
C GLN A 23 -17.86 65.15 6.51
N VAL A 24 -18.35 66.35 6.88
CA VAL A 24 -17.57 67.32 7.67
C VAL A 24 -17.34 66.80 9.10
N SER A 25 -18.32 66.12 9.69
CA SER A 25 -18.18 65.50 11.03
C SER A 25 -17.22 64.31 11.07
N ALA A 26 -17.03 63.58 9.96
CA ALA A 26 -16.05 62.49 9.87
C ALA A 26 -14.61 63.01 9.71
N ILE A 27 -14.45 64.19 9.09
CA ILE A 27 -13.17 64.92 9.00
C ILE A 27 -12.81 65.57 10.34
N ASN A 28 -13.82 65.93 11.16
CA ASN A 28 -13.66 66.59 12.47
C ASN A 28 -13.70 65.66 13.69
N ARG A 29 -13.71 64.33 13.53
CA ARG A 29 -13.37 63.45 14.65
C ARG A 29 -11.86 63.55 14.85
N PHE A 30 -11.44 63.99 16.04
CA PHE A 30 -10.02 64.13 16.35
C PHE A 30 -9.28 62.84 15.94
N PRO A 31 -8.26 62.93 15.07
CA PRO A 31 -7.54 61.77 14.56
C PRO A 31 -7.03 60.81 15.66
N ASP A 32 -6.88 61.29 16.89
CA ASP A 32 -6.46 60.52 18.07
C ASP A 32 -7.53 59.54 18.60
N ASP A 33 -8.82 59.80 18.34
CA ASP A 33 -9.95 58.97 18.82
C ASP A 33 -10.40 57.90 17.79
N ASN A 34 -9.73 57.80 16.64
CA ASN A 34 -10.08 56.81 15.63
C ASN A 34 -9.58 55.41 16.05
N PRO A 35 -10.47 54.39 16.19
CA PRO A 35 -10.07 53.04 16.59
C PRO A 35 -9.23 52.31 15.54
N ASN A 36 -9.18 52.83 14.30
CA ASN A 36 -8.39 52.27 13.21
C ASN A 36 -7.12 53.10 12.94
N PRO A 37 -6.09 52.52 12.29
CA PRO A 37 -4.89 53.25 11.92
C PRO A 37 -5.21 54.48 11.06
N VAL A 38 -4.67 55.63 11.45
CA VAL A 38 -4.67 56.86 10.66
C VAL A 38 -3.26 57.43 10.67
N LEU A 39 -2.63 57.47 9.49
CA LEU A 39 -1.31 58.06 9.28
C LEU A 39 -1.41 59.24 8.31
N ARG A 40 -0.46 60.16 8.38
CA ARG A 40 -0.34 61.27 7.42
C ARG A 40 1.10 61.43 6.97
N PHE A 41 1.27 61.56 5.67
CA PHE A 41 2.56 61.78 5.03
C PHE A 41 2.58 63.11 4.29
N ASP A 42 3.67 63.87 4.36
CA ASP A 42 3.86 65.04 3.50
C ASP A 42 4.18 64.63 2.05
N ASP A 43 4.28 65.61 1.15
CA ASP A 43 4.59 65.38 -0.28
C ASP A 43 5.96 64.72 -0.51
N ASP A 44 6.89 64.84 0.45
CA ASP A 44 8.19 64.17 0.42
C ASP A 44 8.11 62.70 0.89
N GLY A 45 6.93 62.26 1.35
CA GLY A 45 6.68 60.92 1.87
C GLY A 45 7.13 60.72 3.32
N ARG A 46 7.27 61.81 4.10
CA ARG A 46 7.63 61.76 5.52
C ARG A 46 6.42 61.64 6.40
N LEU A 47 6.48 60.75 7.40
CA LEU A 47 5.40 60.57 8.37
C LEU A 47 5.29 61.80 9.29
N ILE A 48 4.24 62.60 9.15
CA ILE A 48 4.02 63.81 9.96
C ILE A 48 2.98 63.61 11.06
N TYR A 49 2.18 62.54 11.01
CA TYR A 49 1.21 62.20 12.03
C TYR A 49 0.87 60.70 12.02
N ALA A 50 0.68 60.10 13.20
CA ALA A 50 0.17 58.75 13.37
C ALA A 50 -0.64 58.68 14.68
N ASN A 51 -1.86 58.16 14.62
CA ASN A 51 -2.67 57.95 15.82
C ASN A 51 -2.19 56.71 16.61
N PRO A 52 -2.63 56.51 17.88
CA PRO A 52 -2.22 55.36 18.69
C PRO A 52 -2.50 53.99 18.03
N ALA A 53 -3.62 53.87 17.30
CA ALA A 53 -3.98 52.66 16.55
C ALA A 53 -3.01 52.33 15.40
N SER A 54 -2.18 53.29 14.98
CA SER A 54 -1.18 53.11 13.92
C SER A 54 0.14 52.51 14.40
N ALA A 55 0.33 52.27 15.70
CA ALA A 55 1.60 51.76 16.25
C ALA A 55 2.12 50.50 15.54
N GLY A 56 1.23 49.58 15.17
CA GLY A 56 1.57 48.37 14.42
C GLY A 56 2.00 48.66 12.99
N VAL A 57 1.29 49.54 12.29
CA VAL A 57 1.58 49.96 10.91
C VAL A 57 2.90 50.73 10.82
N VAL A 58 3.17 51.60 11.79
CA VAL A 58 4.41 52.38 11.91
C VAL A 58 5.61 51.45 12.11
N LYS A 59 5.51 50.48 13.05
CA LYS A 59 6.56 49.47 13.29
C LYS A 59 6.79 48.59 12.07
N ALA A 60 5.72 48.19 11.40
CA ALA A 60 5.76 47.35 10.21
C ALA A 60 6.46 48.03 9.01
N PHE A 61 6.21 49.32 8.80
CA PHE A 61 6.89 50.10 7.77
C PHE A 61 8.32 50.50 8.15
N GLY A 62 8.77 50.17 9.36
CA GLY A 62 10.10 50.56 9.84
C GLY A 62 10.30 52.08 9.83
N THR A 63 9.24 52.85 10.05
CA THR A 63 9.23 54.31 9.98
C THR A 63 8.95 54.89 11.38
N ALA A 64 9.43 56.09 11.66
CA ALA A 64 9.02 56.89 12.81
C ALA A 64 8.53 58.28 12.35
N LEU A 65 7.96 59.05 13.28
CA LEU A 65 7.54 60.42 13.00
C LEU A 65 8.75 61.24 12.50
N GLY A 66 8.64 61.82 11.30
CA GLY A 66 9.69 62.56 10.60
C GLY A 66 10.50 61.74 9.58
N ASP A 67 10.41 60.41 9.62
CA ASP A 67 11.10 59.53 8.68
C ASP A 67 10.36 59.45 7.36
N ARG A 68 11.14 59.28 6.29
CA ARG A 68 10.62 59.03 4.95
C ARG A 68 10.26 57.56 4.80
N LEU A 69 9.06 57.28 4.29
CA LEU A 69 8.64 55.92 3.96
C LEU A 69 9.50 55.35 2.83
N ALA A 70 9.70 54.03 2.80
CA ALA A 70 10.48 53.39 1.76
C ALA A 70 9.87 53.65 0.36
N PRO A 71 10.69 53.94 -0.68
CA PRO A 71 10.20 54.32 -2.01
C PRO A 71 9.22 53.32 -2.63
N ASP A 72 9.46 52.02 -2.45
CA ASP A 72 8.61 50.94 -2.94
C ASP A 72 7.21 50.94 -2.32
N VAL A 73 7.09 51.37 -1.05
CA VAL A 73 5.80 51.49 -0.37
C VAL A 73 5.07 52.75 -0.83
N LEU A 74 5.79 53.85 -1.05
CA LEU A 74 5.23 55.08 -1.62
C LEU A 74 4.67 54.84 -3.03
N ASP A 75 5.40 54.11 -3.88
CA ASP A 75 4.96 53.76 -5.23
C ASP A 75 3.66 52.92 -5.21
N ARG A 76 3.55 51.97 -4.27
CA ARG A 76 2.33 51.18 -4.08
C ARG A 76 1.14 52.04 -3.68
N PHE A 77 1.32 53.03 -2.81
CA PHE A 77 0.25 53.95 -2.44
C PHE A 77 -0.10 54.90 -3.60
N ALA A 78 0.88 55.44 -4.31
CA ALA A 78 0.66 56.31 -5.46
C ALA A 78 -0.13 55.60 -6.57
N ALA A 79 0.15 54.31 -6.81
CA ALA A 79 -0.54 53.49 -7.81
C ALA A 79 -2.06 53.32 -7.53
N VAL A 80 -2.48 53.38 -6.26
CA VAL A 80 -3.89 53.17 -5.88
C VAL A 80 -4.60 54.46 -5.44
N ALA A 81 -3.86 55.54 -5.20
CA ALA A 81 -4.40 56.82 -4.72
C ALA A 81 -5.40 57.48 -5.69
N SER A 82 -5.17 57.35 -7.00
CA SER A 82 -6.06 57.93 -8.04
C SER A 82 -7.35 57.13 -8.26
N SER A 83 -7.35 55.84 -7.91
CA SER A 83 -8.46 54.91 -8.14
C SER A 83 -9.31 54.62 -6.90
N ARG A 84 -9.01 55.27 -5.76
CA ARG A 84 -9.57 54.95 -4.43
C ARG A 84 -9.35 53.48 -4.04
N GLY A 85 -8.28 52.88 -4.55
CA GLY A 85 -7.87 51.53 -4.16
C GLY A 85 -7.21 51.52 -2.79
N PHE A 86 -6.86 50.33 -2.32
CA PHE A 86 -6.15 50.13 -1.06
C PHE A 86 -4.93 49.25 -1.26
N VAL A 87 -3.99 49.34 -0.33
CA VAL A 87 -2.84 48.45 -0.23
C VAL A 87 -3.06 47.55 0.97
N GLU A 88 -2.94 46.24 0.78
CA GLU A 88 -2.99 45.28 1.88
C GLU A 88 -1.64 45.13 2.56
N PHE A 89 -1.70 45.01 3.88
CA PHE A 89 -0.54 44.79 4.71
C PHE A 89 -0.87 43.82 5.85
N ALA A 90 0.03 42.88 6.13
CA ALA A 90 -0.12 41.89 7.20
C ALA A 90 0.85 42.17 8.37
N TRP A 91 0.33 42.20 9.59
CA TRP A 91 1.10 42.46 10.80
C TRP A 91 0.48 41.75 12.02
N ASP A 92 1.32 41.09 12.83
CA ASP A 92 0.95 40.47 14.11
C ASP A 92 -0.38 39.68 14.06
N SER A 93 -0.48 38.79 13.06
CA SER A 93 -1.66 37.95 12.77
C SER A 93 -2.93 38.70 12.35
N ARG A 94 -2.82 39.97 11.93
CA ARG A 94 -3.92 40.76 11.35
C ARG A 94 -3.58 41.24 9.94
N THR A 95 -4.60 41.38 9.12
CA THR A 95 -4.50 41.95 7.78
C THR A 95 -5.25 43.27 7.76
N TYR A 96 -4.57 44.34 7.36
CA TYR A 96 -5.13 45.67 7.22
C TYR A 96 -5.20 46.07 5.75
N ALA A 97 -6.32 46.66 5.36
CA ALA A 97 -6.44 47.41 4.12
C ALA A 97 -6.16 48.89 4.43
N LEU A 98 -5.26 49.51 3.66
CA LEU A 98 -4.83 50.90 3.83
C LEU A 98 -5.19 51.73 2.59
N TRP A 99 -6.03 52.76 2.76
CA TRP A 99 -6.47 53.66 1.69
C TRP A 99 -5.70 54.97 1.72
N PRO A 100 -4.87 55.27 0.69
CA PRO A 100 -4.26 56.58 0.55
C PRO A 100 -5.28 57.59 -0.01
N VAL A 101 -5.42 58.70 0.69
CA VAL A 101 -6.29 59.82 0.34
C VAL A 101 -5.42 61.08 0.24
N PRO A 102 -4.93 61.42 -0.97
CA PRO A 102 -4.12 62.63 -1.17
C PRO A 102 -4.98 63.89 -0.98
N ILE A 103 -4.41 64.91 -0.34
CA ILE A 103 -5.00 66.24 -0.20
C ILE A 103 -4.02 67.27 -0.80
N PRO A 104 -4.00 67.41 -2.15
CA PRO A 104 -2.99 68.21 -2.84
C PRO A 104 -2.96 69.68 -2.40
N ASP A 105 -4.13 70.25 -2.09
CA ASP A 105 -4.26 71.63 -1.64
C ASP A 105 -3.56 71.91 -0.29
N LEU A 106 -3.29 70.85 0.50
CA LEU A 106 -2.63 70.93 1.80
C LEU A 106 -1.26 70.24 1.84
N GLY A 107 -0.78 69.70 0.72
CA GLY A 107 0.56 69.10 0.60
C GLY A 107 0.79 67.84 1.46
N PHE A 108 -0.27 67.04 1.68
CA PHE A 108 -0.14 65.77 2.41
C PHE A 108 -1.12 64.70 1.93
N THR A 109 -0.81 63.44 2.25
CA THR A 109 -1.66 62.26 2.02
C THR A 109 -2.04 61.61 3.35
N ASN A 110 -3.33 61.41 3.58
CA ASN A 110 -3.80 60.61 4.71
C ASN A 110 -3.86 59.13 4.31
N LEU A 111 -3.48 58.24 5.22
CA LEU A 111 -3.61 56.80 5.07
C LEU A 111 -4.59 56.29 6.13
N TYR A 112 -5.76 55.82 5.68
CA TYR A 112 -6.77 55.25 6.57
C TYR A 112 -6.67 53.73 6.54
N GLY A 113 -6.61 53.09 7.70
CA GLY A 113 -6.62 51.64 7.83
C GLY A 113 -7.98 51.06 8.19
N MET A 114 -8.21 49.82 7.82
CA MET A 114 -9.29 48.97 8.32
C MET A 114 -8.76 47.55 8.52
N ASP A 115 -9.08 46.94 9.65
CA ASP A 115 -8.80 45.52 9.90
C ASP A 115 -9.76 44.67 9.04
N VAL A 116 -9.20 43.93 8.07
CA VAL A 116 -9.93 43.05 7.13
C VAL A 116 -9.66 41.57 7.41
N THR A 117 -9.08 41.25 8.57
CA THR A 117 -8.69 39.88 8.95
C THR A 117 -9.87 38.89 8.87
N ALA A 118 -11.03 39.30 9.41
CA ALA A 118 -12.25 38.50 9.40
C ALA A 118 -12.81 38.27 7.98
N GLU A 119 -12.76 39.30 7.13
CA GLU A 119 -13.28 39.23 5.75
C GLU A 119 -12.40 38.33 4.88
N ARG A 120 -11.08 38.34 5.06
CA ARG A 120 -10.15 37.47 4.32
C ARG A 120 -10.21 36.01 4.72
N ALA A 121 -10.49 35.70 5.98
CA ALA A 121 -10.63 34.31 6.44
C ALA A 121 -11.92 33.63 5.95
N ILE A 122 -12.98 34.41 5.71
CA ILE A 122 -14.28 33.90 5.26
C ILE A 122 -14.29 33.65 3.74
N VAL A 123 -13.43 34.31 2.96
CA VAL A 123 -13.57 34.44 1.49
C VAL A 123 -12.89 33.33 0.64
N LYS A 124 -12.28 32.29 1.21
CA LYS A 124 -11.96 31.07 0.42
C LYS A 124 -13.20 30.15 0.35
N PHE A 125 -14.13 30.50 -0.54
CA PHE A 125 -15.45 29.88 -0.82
C PHE A 125 -15.54 28.35 -0.59
N PRO A 126 -15.96 27.88 0.60
CA PRO A 126 -16.08 26.45 0.91
C PRO A 126 -17.25 25.78 0.18
N ASP A 127 -18.31 26.55 -0.13
CA ASP A 127 -19.50 26.07 -0.87
C ASP A 127 -19.22 25.80 -2.35
N GLN A 128 -18.12 26.33 -2.90
CA GLN A 128 -17.69 26.08 -4.29
C GLN A 128 -16.64 24.97 -4.39
N ASN A 129 -16.16 24.42 -3.26
CA ASN A 129 -15.19 23.35 -3.27
C ASN A 129 -15.86 22.06 -3.78
N PRO A 130 -15.39 21.44 -4.88
CA PRO A 130 -15.96 20.20 -5.39
C PRO A 130 -15.74 19.01 -4.45
N ASN A 131 -14.82 19.12 -3.50
CA ASN A 131 -14.51 18.10 -2.51
C ASN A 131 -15.24 18.35 -1.19
N PRO A 132 -15.49 17.30 -0.37
CA PRO A 132 -15.99 17.45 0.99
C PRO A 132 -15.16 18.45 1.80
N VAL A 133 -15.83 19.44 2.37
CA VAL A 133 -15.27 20.36 3.37
C VAL A 133 -16.26 20.52 4.50
N PHE A 134 -15.80 20.29 5.73
CA PHE A 134 -16.62 20.51 6.91
C PHE A 134 -15.79 21.13 8.04
N ARG A 135 -16.48 21.73 9.01
CA ARG A 135 -15.86 22.41 10.15
C ARG A 135 -16.33 21.80 11.46
N ILE A 136 -15.39 21.63 12.38
CA ILE A 136 -15.67 21.16 13.72
C ILE A 136 -15.16 22.18 14.74
N ARG A 137 -15.86 22.32 15.86
CA ARG A 137 -15.34 23.06 17.03
C ARG A 137 -14.27 22.23 17.75
N PRO A 138 -13.47 22.85 18.63
CA PRO A 138 -12.51 22.15 19.49
C PRO A 138 -13.13 21.04 20.36
N ASP A 139 -14.43 21.13 20.67
CA ASP A 139 -15.18 20.08 21.38
C ASP A 139 -15.61 18.91 20.46
N GLY A 140 -15.36 19.01 19.16
CA GLY A 140 -15.72 18.05 18.12
C GLY A 140 -17.11 18.23 17.53
N THR A 141 -17.81 19.32 17.82
CA THR A 141 -19.14 19.60 17.26
C THR A 141 -19.05 20.02 15.79
N LEU A 142 -19.77 19.34 14.90
CA LEU A 142 -19.90 19.70 13.49
C LEU A 142 -20.71 21.00 13.34
N VAL A 143 -20.11 22.06 12.79
CA VAL A 143 -20.77 23.37 12.67
C VAL A 143 -21.08 23.79 11.24
N TYR A 144 -20.44 23.16 10.27
CA TYR A 144 -20.64 23.43 8.85
C TYR A 144 -20.21 22.22 8.04
N ALA A 145 -20.90 21.95 6.94
CA ALA A 145 -20.50 20.99 5.92
C ALA A 145 -21.01 21.48 4.56
N ASN A 146 -20.14 21.47 3.55
CA ASN A 146 -20.55 21.83 2.19
C ASN A 146 -21.39 20.70 1.54
N PRO A 147 -22.08 20.96 0.42
CA PRO A 147 -22.89 19.94 -0.26
C PRO A 147 -22.11 18.68 -0.66
N ALA A 148 -20.84 18.82 -1.06
CA ALA A 148 -19.97 17.69 -1.41
C ALA A 148 -19.73 16.73 -0.22
N SER A 149 -19.88 17.22 1.01
CA SER A 149 -19.75 16.41 2.23
C SER A 149 -20.96 15.52 2.52
N ALA A 150 -22.05 15.59 1.73
CA ALA A 150 -23.29 14.88 2.03
C ALA A 150 -23.11 13.36 2.23
N HIS A 151 -22.33 12.71 1.35
CA HIS A 151 -22.07 11.27 1.46
C HIS A 151 -21.18 10.92 2.67
N LEU A 152 -20.18 11.77 2.97
CA LEU A 152 -19.29 11.58 4.11
C LEU A 152 -20.05 11.75 5.44
N ILE A 153 -20.73 12.88 5.61
CA ILE A 153 -21.46 13.22 6.83
C ILE A 153 -22.65 12.26 7.03
N GLY A 154 -23.39 11.96 5.96
CA GLY A 154 -24.47 10.98 5.98
C GLY A 154 -23.98 9.56 6.27
N GLY A 155 -22.85 9.14 5.69
CA GLY A 155 -22.24 7.83 5.95
C GLY A 155 -21.68 7.67 7.36
N LEU A 156 -21.33 8.77 8.01
CA LEU A 156 -20.99 8.83 9.44
C LEU A 156 -22.23 8.91 10.36
N GLY A 157 -23.43 9.06 9.79
CA GLY A 157 -24.67 9.22 10.56
C GLY A 157 -24.77 10.55 11.32
N LEU A 158 -24.05 11.58 10.88
CA LEU A 158 -23.93 12.86 11.59
C LEU A 158 -24.86 13.94 11.03
N ARG A 159 -25.21 14.91 11.88
CA ARG A 159 -25.90 16.15 11.50
C ARG A 159 -25.15 17.39 12.03
N ILE A 160 -25.41 18.53 11.40
CA ILE A 160 -24.89 19.81 11.92
C ILE A 160 -25.41 20.03 13.34
N GLY A 161 -24.51 20.35 14.26
CA GLY A 161 -24.77 20.49 15.70
C GLY A 161 -24.43 19.24 16.52
N GLU A 162 -24.18 18.09 15.89
CA GLU A 162 -23.79 16.86 16.57
C GLU A 162 -22.27 16.74 16.71
N CYS A 163 -21.83 15.98 17.72
CA CYS A 163 -20.41 15.73 17.96
C CYS A 163 -19.93 14.54 17.12
N LEU A 164 -18.74 14.66 16.55
CA LEU A 164 -18.09 13.55 15.84
C LEU A 164 -17.90 12.33 16.76
N PRO A 165 -17.90 11.09 16.21
CA PRO A 165 -17.56 9.90 16.96
C PRO A 165 -16.24 10.07 17.72
N ALA A 166 -16.16 9.55 18.94
CA ALA A 166 -15.07 9.86 19.87
C ALA A 166 -13.68 9.58 19.28
N ASP A 167 -13.52 8.49 18.54
CA ASP A 167 -12.25 8.09 17.93
C ASP A 167 -11.88 9.00 16.75
N LEU A 168 -12.85 9.32 15.88
CA LEU A 168 -12.64 10.24 14.76
C LEU A 168 -12.30 11.64 15.25
N ARG A 169 -13.04 12.14 16.25
CA ARG A 169 -12.78 13.43 16.90
C ARG A 169 -11.36 13.46 17.46
N ARG A 170 -10.96 12.46 18.25
CA ARG A 170 -9.62 12.40 18.85
C ARG A 170 -8.53 12.41 17.77
N ALA A 171 -8.71 11.62 16.71
CA ALA A 171 -7.74 11.51 15.62
C ALA A 171 -7.59 12.80 14.79
N LEU A 172 -8.70 13.49 14.50
CA LEU A 172 -8.69 14.76 13.74
C LEU A 172 -8.11 15.90 14.58
N LEU A 173 -8.54 16.05 15.85
CA LEU A 173 -8.04 17.11 16.73
C LEU A 173 -6.55 16.96 17.04
N ALA A 174 -6.08 15.72 17.25
CA ALA A 174 -4.66 15.46 17.46
C ALA A 174 -3.81 15.90 16.26
N ARG A 175 -4.25 15.55 15.03
CA ARG A 175 -3.56 15.95 13.79
C ARG A 175 -3.60 17.46 13.54
N ALA A 176 -4.74 18.09 13.82
CA ALA A 176 -4.92 19.53 13.69
C ALA A 176 -3.95 20.29 14.62
N ALA A 177 -3.80 19.84 15.87
CA ALA A 177 -2.93 20.46 16.86
C ALA A 177 -1.42 20.35 16.52
N THR A 178 -1.03 19.28 15.81
CA THR A 178 0.38 19.07 15.39
C THR A 178 0.69 19.58 14.00
N ALA A 179 -0.30 20.19 13.31
CA ALA A 179 -0.20 20.56 11.88
C ALA A 179 0.30 19.41 11.00
N ASP A 180 -0.13 18.17 11.31
CA ASP A 180 0.30 16.97 10.58
C ASP A 180 -0.28 17.00 9.15
N PRO A 181 0.57 16.99 8.10
CA PRO A 181 0.08 16.99 6.73
C PRO A 181 -0.52 15.64 6.29
N ALA A 182 -0.39 14.58 7.09
CA ALA A 182 -0.91 13.26 6.76
C ALA A 182 -2.45 13.21 6.86
N SER A 183 -3.09 12.73 5.79
CA SER A 183 -4.52 12.49 5.78
C SER A 183 -4.91 11.29 6.65
N LEU A 184 -6.07 11.39 7.29
CA LEU A 184 -6.71 10.30 8.02
C LEU A 184 -7.72 9.61 7.10
N GLU A 185 -7.46 8.34 6.77
CA GLU A 185 -8.41 7.54 6.00
C GLU A 185 -9.54 7.01 6.89
N ILE A 186 -10.77 7.16 6.40
CA ILE A 186 -11.98 6.68 7.08
C ILE A 186 -12.94 6.02 6.08
N GLU A 187 -13.83 5.19 6.62
CA GLU A 187 -14.98 4.66 5.89
C GLU A 187 -16.25 5.35 6.39
N ALA A 188 -17.08 5.80 5.45
CA ALA A 188 -18.37 6.42 5.71
C ALA A 188 -19.41 5.77 4.79
N GLY A 189 -20.19 4.85 5.35
CA GLY A 189 -21.06 3.97 4.57
C GLY A 189 -20.25 3.10 3.59
N GLU A 190 -20.59 3.16 2.30
CA GLU A 190 -19.93 2.38 1.24
C GLU A 190 -18.72 3.10 0.61
N ARG A 191 -18.34 4.27 1.12
CA ARG A 191 -17.27 5.10 0.54
C ARG A 191 -16.12 5.27 1.50
N SER A 192 -14.91 5.37 0.94
CA SER A 192 -13.70 5.68 1.70
C SER A 192 -13.25 7.12 1.42
N PHE A 193 -12.82 7.83 2.47
CA PHE A 193 -12.38 9.22 2.39
C PHE A 193 -11.05 9.42 3.10
N ALA A 194 -10.18 10.24 2.53
CA ALA A 194 -8.97 10.75 3.16
C ALA A 194 -9.23 12.15 3.70
N LEU A 195 -9.09 12.36 5.01
CA LEU A 195 -9.41 13.61 5.71
C LEU A 195 -8.15 14.34 6.15
N LEU A 196 -8.02 15.61 5.78
CA LEU A 196 -6.97 16.50 6.25
C LEU A 196 -7.57 17.55 7.19
N ALA A 197 -7.11 17.56 8.44
CA ALA A 197 -7.54 18.53 9.44
C ALA A 197 -6.56 19.69 9.52
N VAL A 198 -7.09 20.92 9.46
CA VAL A 198 -6.32 22.16 9.55
C VAL A 198 -6.96 23.02 10.64
N ASP A 199 -6.22 23.24 11.72
CA ASP A 199 -6.68 24.11 12.81
C ASP A 199 -6.74 25.56 12.35
N VAL A 200 -7.77 26.28 12.80
CA VAL A 200 -7.94 27.73 12.54
C VAL A 200 -8.21 28.42 13.88
N PRO A 201 -7.16 28.61 14.71
CA PRO A 201 -7.29 29.09 16.08
C PRO A 201 -8.00 30.44 16.19
N GLU A 202 -7.83 31.32 15.20
CA GLU A 202 -8.39 32.67 15.16
C GLU A 202 -9.92 32.69 15.22
N PHE A 203 -10.56 31.61 14.75
CA PHE A 203 -12.01 31.47 14.71
C PHE A 203 -12.55 30.35 15.60
N GLY A 204 -11.66 29.66 16.33
CA GLY A 204 -12.04 28.57 17.23
C GLY A 204 -12.75 27.42 16.52
N PHE A 205 -12.29 27.05 15.32
CA PHE A 205 -12.74 25.86 14.60
C PHE A 205 -11.59 25.18 13.85
N VAL A 206 -11.76 23.90 13.54
CA VAL A 206 -10.87 23.11 12.68
C VAL A 206 -11.59 22.88 11.34
N ASN A 207 -10.93 23.24 10.24
CA ASN A 207 -11.38 22.86 8.89
C ASN A 207 -10.94 21.43 8.61
N VAL A 208 -11.84 20.61 8.07
CA VAL A 208 -11.53 19.26 7.61
C VAL A 208 -11.85 19.16 6.13
N TYR A 209 -10.82 18.86 5.35
CA TYR A 209 -10.90 18.65 3.91
C TYR A 209 -10.92 17.15 3.63
N GLY A 210 -11.96 16.65 2.97
CA GLY A 210 -12.07 15.26 2.57
C GLY A 210 -11.78 15.08 1.09
N THR A 211 -11.10 14.00 0.74
CA THR A 211 -10.94 13.50 -0.63
C THR A 211 -11.54 12.11 -0.70
N GLU A 212 -12.45 11.85 -1.63
CA GLU A 212 -12.97 10.49 -1.82
C GLU A 212 -11.91 9.60 -2.47
N ILE A 213 -11.59 8.47 -1.84
CA ILE A 213 -10.55 7.52 -2.27
C ILE A 213 -11.11 6.13 -2.60
N THR A 214 -12.43 5.97 -2.63
CA THR A 214 -13.14 4.70 -2.87
C THR A 214 -12.63 3.98 -4.12
N ALA A 215 -12.55 4.68 -5.26
CA ALA A 215 -12.12 4.10 -6.53
C ALA A 215 -10.63 3.67 -6.52
N ILE A 216 -9.78 4.42 -5.83
CA ILE A 216 -8.34 4.12 -5.71
C ILE A 216 -8.17 2.84 -4.88
N ARG A 217 -8.83 2.76 -3.72
CA ARG A 217 -8.79 1.58 -2.85
C ARG A 217 -9.32 0.32 -3.53
N GLU A 218 -10.43 0.42 -4.25
CA GLU A 218 -11.01 -0.73 -4.95
C GLU A 218 -10.08 -1.23 -6.06
N ARG A 219 -9.47 -0.32 -6.83
CA ARG A 219 -8.48 -0.68 -7.84
C ARG A 219 -7.25 -1.35 -7.22
N GLU A 220 -6.75 -0.85 -6.09
CA GLU A 220 -5.63 -1.48 -5.37
C GLU A 220 -6.00 -2.85 -4.81
N ARG A 221 -7.22 -3.02 -4.29
CA ARG A 221 -7.74 -4.31 -3.82
C ARG A 221 -7.78 -5.33 -4.95
N LEU A 222 -8.38 -4.95 -6.08
CA LEU A 222 -8.46 -5.81 -7.27
C LEU A 222 -7.07 -6.13 -7.84
N ALA A 223 -6.15 -5.15 -7.85
CA ALA A 223 -4.78 -5.38 -8.30
C ALA A 223 -4.06 -6.40 -7.41
N ARG A 224 -4.16 -6.27 -6.08
CA ARG A 224 -3.59 -7.22 -5.11
C ARG A 224 -4.18 -8.61 -5.24
N GLU A 225 -5.50 -8.71 -5.41
CA GLU A 225 -6.16 -9.99 -5.59
C GLU A 225 -5.73 -10.69 -6.88
N ASN A 226 -5.67 -9.95 -7.99
CA ASN A 226 -5.21 -10.47 -9.27
C ASN A 226 -3.74 -10.91 -9.21
N GLU A 227 -2.87 -10.11 -8.59
CA GLU A 227 -1.47 -10.47 -8.36
C GLU A 227 -1.34 -11.76 -7.55
N ARG A 228 -2.06 -11.88 -6.43
CA ARG A 228 -2.07 -13.11 -5.62
C ARG A 228 -2.50 -14.33 -6.44
N LEU A 229 -3.54 -14.20 -7.26
CA LEU A 229 -4.02 -15.31 -8.10
C LEU A 229 -3.03 -15.70 -9.19
N LEU A 230 -2.33 -14.73 -9.78
CA LEU A 230 -1.27 -15.00 -10.77
C LEU A 230 -0.09 -15.73 -10.12
N LEU A 231 0.31 -15.29 -8.93
CA LEU A 231 1.43 -15.89 -8.18
C LEU A 231 1.14 -17.30 -7.66
N ASN A 232 -0.14 -17.66 -7.52
CA ASN A 232 -0.52 -19.05 -7.23
C ASN A 232 -0.29 -20.01 -8.42
N ILE A 233 -0.13 -19.48 -9.64
CA ILE A 233 0.02 -20.29 -10.87
C ILE A 233 1.46 -20.21 -11.41
N LEU A 234 2.10 -19.06 -11.27
CA LEU A 234 3.43 -18.79 -11.81
C LEU A 234 4.34 -18.20 -10.74
N PRO A 235 5.62 -18.61 -10.68
CA PRO A 235 6.60 -17.95 -9.83
C PRO A 235 6.72 -16.46 -10.18
N GLU A 236 6.95 -15.61 -9.17
CA GLU A 236 7.07 -14.14 -9.30
C GLU A 236 8.00 -13.69 -10.44
N PRO A 237 9.23 -14.25 -10.60
CA PRO A 237 10.12 -13.82 -11.68
C PRO A 237 9.57 -14.11 -13.06
N ILE A 238 8.83 -15.21 -13.21
CA ILE A 238 8.21 -15.66 -14.46
C ILE A 238 6.99 -14.79 -14.78
N ALA A 239 6.15 -14.50 -13.78
CA ALA A 239 5.00 -13.62 -13.92
C ALA A 239 5.43 -12.21 -14.37
N ARG A 240 6.53 -11.68 -13.81
CA ARG A 240 7.10 -10.38 -14.24
C ARG A 240 7.55 -10.40 -15.70
N ARG A 241 8.33 -11.40 -16.12
CA ARG A 241 8.82 -11.52 -17.51
C ARG A 241 7.68 -11.62 -18.52
N LEU A 242 6.60 -12.33 -18.19
CA LEU A 242 5.40 -12.36 -19.04
C LEU A 242 4.72 -10.99 -19.15
N ARG A 243 4.62 -10.23 -18.05
CA ARG A 243 4.08 -8.86 -18.07
C ARG A 243 4.93 -7.90 -18.89
N GLU A 244 6.24 -8.10 -18.90
CA GLU A 244 7.19 -7.34 -19.72
C GLU A 244 7.13 -7.73 -21.21
N GLY A 245 6.32 -8.74 -21.57
CA GLY A 245 6.09 -9.14 -22.95
C GLY A 245 7.15 -10.08 -23.51
N GLU A 246 7.89 -10.79 -22.64
CA GLU A 246 8.89 -11.76 -23.09
C GLU A 246 8.21 -12.93 -23.84
N PRO A 247 8.53 -13.14 -25.13
CA PRO A 247 7.79 -14.07 -25.98
C PRO A 247 8.11 -15.54 -25.71
N LEU A 248 9.29 -15.83 -25.17
CA LEU A 248 9.75 -17.17 -24.86
C LEU A 248 10.53 -17.15 -23.54
N ILE A 249 9.92 -17.69 -22.49
CA ILE A 249 10.59 -17.92 -21.22
C ILE A 249 11.06 -19.37 -21.20
N ALA A 250 12.36 -19.58 -21.32
CA ALA A 250 12.99 -20.88 -21.27
C ALA A 250 14.39 -20.74 -20.63
N ASP A 251 14.48 -21.13 -19.36
CA ASP A 251 15.69 -21.03 -18.56
C ASP A 251 16.30 -22.41 -18.36
N ARG A 252 17.61 -22.49 -18.54
CA ARG A 252 18.37 -23.72 -18.32
C ARG A 252 18.94 -23.73 -16.91
N PHE A 253 18.72 -24.84 -16.22
CA PHE A 253 19.29 -25.13 -14.91
C PHE A 253 20.19 -26.35 -15.05
N ASP A 254 21.48 -26.20 -14.78
CA ASP A 254 22.43 -27.30 -14.97
C ASP A 254 22.37 -28.35 -13.85
N ASP A 255 21.82 -27.97 -12.70
CA ASP A 255 21.77 -28.83 -11.52
C ASP A 255 20.48 -28.65 -10.72
N VAL A 256 19.56 -29.59 -10.87
CA VAL A 256 18.36 -29.72 -10.05
C VAL A 256 18.19 -31.14 -9.54
N THR A 257 17.47 -31.32 -8.44
CA THR A 257 17.00 -32.63 -7.98
C THR A 257 15.49 -32.73 -8.14
N LEU A 258 15.01 -33.80 -8.76
CA LEU A 258 13.60 -34.10 -8.95
C LEU A 258 13.17 -35.28 -8.11
N LEU A 259 11.95 -35.21 -7.58
CA LEU A 259 11.24 -36.29 -6.94
C LEU A 259 9.90 -36.52 -7.63
N PHE A 260 9.62 -37.78 -7.91
CA PHE A 260 8.28 -38.26 -8.28
C PHE A 260 7.79 -39.21 -7.19
N ALA A 261 6.55 -39.02 -6.73
CA ALA A 261 5.85 -39.92 -5.84
C ALA A 261 4.49 -40.28 -6.44
N ASP A 262 4.21 -41.56 -6.64
CA ASP A 262 2.99 -42.05 -7.31
C ASP A 262 2.28 -43.12 -6.47
N ILE A 263 0.95 -43.15 -6.53
CA ILE A 263 0.14 -44.06 -5.71
C ILE A 263 0.17 -45.47 -6.31
N VAL A 264 0.47 -46.45 -5.47
CA VAL A 264 0.46 -47.86 -5.85
C VAL A 264 -0.98 -48.31 -6.13
N GLU A 265 -1.19 -48.95 -7.29
CA GLU A 265 -2.50 -49.46 -7.74
C GLU A 265 -3.63 -48.40 -7.76
N PHE A 266 -3.32 -47.13 -8.07
CA PHE A 266 -4.31 -46.05 -8.09
C PHE A 266 -5.57 -46.36 -8.93
N THR A 267 -5.45 -47.02 -10.08
CA THR A 267 -6.61 -47.43 -10.90
C THR A 267 -7.58 -48.32 -10.12
N ARG A 268 -7.06 -49.22 -9.28
CA ARG A 268 -7.87 -50.08 -8.41
C ARG A 268 -8.47 -49.26 -7.27
N LEU A 269 -7.69 -48.38 -6.65
CA LEU A 269 -8.17 -47.50 -5.57
C LEU A 269 -9.35 -46.63 -6.04
N SER A 270 -9.17 -45.93 -7.16
CA SER A 270 -10.16 -45.03 -7.78
C SER A 270 -11.42 -45.75 -8.27
N SER A 271 -11.33 -47.02 -8.66
CA SER A 271 -12.51 -47.81 -9.04
C SER A 271 -13.40 -48.21 -7.86
N ASN A 272 -12.87 -48.18 -6.63
CA ASN A 272 -13.57 -48.60 -5.41
C ASN A 272 -14.08 -47.43 -4.56
N LEU A 273 -13.81 -46.18 -4.96
CA LEU A 273 -14.20 -44.98 -4.25
C LEU A 273 -15.13 -44.13 -5.11
N SER A 274 -16.04 -43.40 -4.46
CA SER A 274 -16.74 -42.34 -5.17
C SER A 274 -15.74 -41.23 -5.57
N PRO A 275 -16.02 -40.46 -6.65
CA PRO A 275 -15.15 -39.36 -7.05
C PRO A 275 -14.89 -38.35 -5.93
N THR A 276 -15.90 -38.06 -5.10
CA THR A 276 -15.77 -37.12 -3.98
C THR A 276 -14.85 -37.65 -2.89
N GLU A 277 -14.96 -38.93 -2.52
CA GLU A 277 -14.08 -39.56 -1.54
C GLU A 277 -12.64 -39.64 -2.04
N LEU A 278 -12.45 -39.99 -3.32
CA LEU A 278 -11.14 -40.04 -3.95
C LEU A 278 -10.46 -38.67 -3.93
N VAL A 279 -11.16 -37.62 -4.34
CA VAL A 279 -10.63 -36.24 -4.32
C VAL A 279 -10.35 -35.79 -2.89
N GLY A 280 -11.21 -36.13 -1.92
CA GLY A 280 -11.00 -35.80 -0.51
C GLY A 280 -9.71 -36.40 0.04
N VAL A 281 -9.47 -37.69 -0.20
CA VAL A 281 -8.25 -38.37 0.25
C VAL A 281 -7.01 -37.84 -0.47
N LEU A 282 -7.08 -37.63 -1.78
CA LEU A 282 -5.97 -37.03 -2.54
C LEU A 282 -5.62 -35.64 -2.02
N ASN A 283 -6.64 -34.82 -1.71
CA ASN A 283 -6.43 -33.49 -1.16
C ASN A 283 -5.73 -33.55 0.21
N GLU A 284 -6.18 -34.42 1.11
CA GLU A 284 -5.55 -34.60 2.43
C GLU A 284 -4.08 -35.03 2.32
N VAL A 285 -3.78 -35.98 1.44
CA VAL A 285 -2.41 -36.47 1.21
C VAL A 285 -1.53 -35.38 0.58
N PHE A 286 -2.00 -34.72 -0.48
CA PHE A 286 -1.20 -33.70 -1.16
C PHE A 286 -1.06 -32.41 -0.37
N THR A 287 -2.02 -32.03 0.47
CA THR A 287 -1.83 -30.94 1.44
C THR A 287 -0.71 -31.26 2.42
N ALA A 288 -0.65 -32.49 2.95
CA ALA A 288 0.46 -32.89 3.82
C ALA A 288 1.82 -32.90 3.08
N PHE A 289 1.83 -33.16 1.77
CA PHE A 289 3.04 -33.09 0.95
C PHE A 289 3.44 -31.63 0.67
N ASP A 290 2.47 -30.76 0.42
CA ASP A 290 2.69 -29.31 0.25
C ASP A 290 3.35 -28.74 1.51
N ASP A 291 2.89 -29.11 2.71
CA ASP A 291 3.52 -28.71 3.99
C ASP A 291 4.99 -29.19 4.12
N LEU A 292 5.31 -30.37 3.58
CA LEU A 292 6.69 -30.87 3.55
C LEU A 292 7.54 -30.08 2.55
N VAL A 293 7.01 -29.81 1.35
CA VAL A 293 7.68 -29.00 0.33
C VAL A 293 8.09 -27.64 0.92
N ASP A 294 7.15 -26.96 1.58
CA ASP A 294 7.38 -25.66 2.23
C ASP A 294 8.44 -25.78 3.34
N ARG A 295 8.34 -26.80 4.21
CA ARG A 295 9.28 -27.00 5.32
C ARG A 295 10.72 -27.24 4.85
N TYR A 296 10.89 -27.97 3.75
CA TYR A 296 12.21 -28.25 3.18
C TYR A 296 12.70 -27.13 2.25
N GLY A 297 11.87 -26.13 1.94
CA GLY A 297 12.18 -25.04 1.01
C GLY A 297 12.33 -25.54 -0.44
N LEU A 298 11.54 -26.54 -0.82
CA LEU A 298 11.51 -27.12 -2.16
C LEU A 298 10.37 -26.48 -2.96
N GLU A 299 10.28 -26.78 -4.25
CA GLU A 299 9.23 -26.25 -5.12
C GLU A 299 8.35 -27.40 -5.65
N LYS A 300 7.05 -27.30 -5.43
CA LYS A 300 6.06 -28.18 -6.07
C LYS A 300 5.94 -27.77 -7.54
N VAL A 301 6.14 -28.73 -8.43
CA VAL A 301 6.00 -28.48 -9.88
C VAL A 301 4.53 -28.61 -10.28
N LYS A 302 3.97 -29.81 -10.08
CA LYS A 302 2.57 -30.13 -10.40
C LYS A 302 2.18 -31.49 -9.83
N THR A 303 0.88 -31.75 -9.87
CA THR A 303 0.32 -33.10 -9.77
C THR A 303 0.00 -33.63 -11.16
N ILE A 304 0.28 -34.90 -11.43
CA ILE A 304 -0.02 -35.57 -12.71
C ILE A 304 -0.91 -36.78 -12.41
N GLY A 305 -2.22 -36.58 -12.41
CA GLY A 305 -3.14 -37.59 -11.89
C GLY A 305 -2.87 -37.83 -10.40
N ASP A 306 -2.41 -39.02 -10.06
CA ASP A 306 -2.03 -39.48 -8.73
C ASP A 306 -0.53 -39.31 -8.40
N ALA A 307 0.27 -38.85 -9.37
CA ALA A 307 1.67 -38.55 -9.14
C ALA A 307 1.87 -37.12 -8.60
N TYR A 308 2.82 -36.96 -7.69
CA TYR A 308 3.26 -35.71 -7.09
C TYR A 308 4.71 -35.43 -7.49
N MET A 309 4.96 -34.24 -8.07
CA MET A 309 6.27 -33.86 -8.61
C MET A 309 6.85 -32.66 -7.87
N VAL A 310 8.08 -32.81 -7.38
CA VAL A 310 8.83 -31.79 -6.63
C VAL A 310 10.18 -31.57 -7.27
N VAL A 311 10.66 -30.33 -7.22
CA VAL A 311 12.00 -29.95 -7.67
C VAL A 311 12.72 -29.15 -6.59
N GLY A 312 14.03 -29.32 -6.51
CA GLY A 312 14.93 -28.43 -5.80
C GLY A 312 15.99 -27.86 -6.74
N GLY A 313 16.33 -26.59 -6.57
CA GLY A 313 17.36 -25.89 -7.35
C GLY A 313 16.87 -25.00 -8.50
N LEU A 314 15.57 -24.68 -8.59
CA LEU A 314 15.03 -23.78 -9.64
C LEU A 314 15.02 -22.30 -9.26
N SER A 315 14.59 -21.93 -8.06
CA SER A 315 14.29 -20.52 -7.74
C SER A 315 15.48 -19.77 -7.10
N GLU A 316 16.39 -20.48 -6.43
CA GLU A 316 17.61 -19.94 -5.80
C GLU A 316 18.76 -20.97 -5.84
N ARG A 317 20.02 -20.52 -5.81
CA ARG A 317 21.19 -21.41 -5.70
C ARG A 317 21.17 -22.12 -4.35
N MET A 318 20.55 -23.30 -4.33
CA MET A 318 20.42 -24.15 -3.15
C MET A 318 21.40 -25.31 -3.24
N ASP A 319 22.63 -25.15 -2.75
CA ASP A 319 23.66 -26.18 -2.92
C ASP A 319 23.30 -27.53 -2.26
N ASP A 320 22.43 -27.52 -1.23
CA ASP A 320 21.97 -28.69 -0.49
C ASP A 320 20.61 -29.26 -0.98
N HIS A 321 20.13 -28.84 -2.16
CA HIS A 321 18.81 -29.25 -2.69
C HIS A 321 18.61 -30.76 -2.73
N THR A 322 19.66 -31.53 -3.09
CA THR A 322 19.60 -33.00 -3.13
C THR A 322 19.42 -33.60 -1.73
N ALA A 323 20.06 -33.00 -0.71
CA ALA A 323 19.97 -33.49 0.67
C ALA A 323 18.60 -33.18 1.29
N ARG A 324 18.04 -32.01 1.00
CA ARG A 324 16.67 -31.64 1.37
C ARG A 324 15.65 -32.55 0.72
N MET A 325 15.79 -32.82 -0.58
CA MET A 325 14.91 -33.74 -1.31
C MET A 325 14.96 -35.17 -0.74
N ALA A 326 16.15 -35.68 -0.43
CA ALA A 326 16.31 -37.00 0.19
C ALA A 326 15.70 -37.08 1.59
N ALA A 327 15.83 -36.01 2.39
CA ALA A 327 15.19 -35.93 3.69
C ALA A 327 13.66 -35.90 3.60
N MET A 328 13.12 -35.08 2.71
CA MET A 328 11.69 -35.02 2.41
C MET A 328 11.18 -36.39 1.95
N ALA A 329 11.89 -37.08 1.06
CA ALA A 329 11.52 -38.40 0.55
C ALA A 329 11.39 -39.46 1.66
N LEU A 330 12.26 -39.41 2.67
CA LEU A 330 12.18 -40.30 3.83
C LEU A 330 10.96 -39.96 4.71
N GLU A 331 10.70 -38.67 4.94
CA GLU A 331 9.57 -38.22 5.76
C GLU A 331 8.21 -38.40 5.05
N LEU A 332 8.19 -38.42 3.72
CA LEU A 332 6.98 -38.67 2.91
C LEU A 332 6.33 -40.00 3.29
N ALA A 333 7.11 -41.07 3.40
CA ALA A 333 6.60 -42.38 3.78
C ALA A 333 5.98 -42.37 5.19
N ASP A 334 6.65 -41.73 6.15
CA ASP A 334 6.15 -41.59 7.53
C ASP A 334 4.91 -40.69 7.63
N THR A 335 4.77 -39.73 6.72
CA THR A 335 3.64 -38.78 6.69
C THR A 335 2.37 -39.47 6.19
N VAL A 336 2.46 -40.28 5.14
CA VAL A 336 1.32 -41.08 4.64
C VAL A 336 0.82 -42.03 5.72
N GLY A 337 1.72 -42.64 6.50
CA GLY A 337 1.37 -43.51 7.62
C GLY A 337 0.65 -42.83 8.79
N ARG A 338 0.61 -41.49 8.82
CA ARG A 338 -0.10 -40.69 9.85
C ARG A 338 -1.48 -40.23 9.41
N ILE A 339 -1.82 -40.36 8.14
CA ILE A 339 -3.11 -39.92 7.58
C ILE A 339 -4.10 -41.08 7.69
N GLU A 340 -5.11 -40.95 8.56
CA GLU A 340 -6.05 -42.04 8.86
C GLU A 340 -6.75 -42.57 7.60
N ALA A 341 -7.21 -41.67 6.72
CA ALA A 341 -7.86 -42.05 5.47
C ALA A 341 -6.92 -42.84 4.55
N ALA A 342 -5.66 -42.44 4.45
CA ALA A 342 -4.65 -43.11 3.64
C ALA A 342 -4.31 -44.49 4.21
N VAL A 343 -4.15 -44.60 5.53
CA VAL A 343 -3.92 -45.88 6.24
C VAL A 343 -5.09 -46.83 6.05
N ARG A 344 -6.33 -46.36 6.23
CA ARG A 344 -7.55 -47.15 6.05
C ARG A 344 -7.68 -47.71 4.64
N LEU A 345 -7.23 -46.95 3.64
CA LEU A 345 -7.27 -47.33 2.23
C LEU A 345 -6.01 -48.08 1.77
N GLY A 346 -5.02 -48.28 2.64
CA GLY A 346 -3.77 -48.96 2.31
C GLY A 346 -2.95 -48.21 1.25
N ILE A 347 -3.03 -46.88 1.22
CA ILE A 347 -2.29 -46.06 0.25
C ILE A 347 -0.80 -46.17 0.53
N ALA A 348 -0.07 -46.61 -0.48
CA ALA A 348 1.38 -46.63 -0.50
C ALA A 348 1.89 -45.90 -1.74
N PHE A 349 3.10 -45.36 -1.63
CA PHE A 349 3.73 -44.63 -2.73
C PHE A 349 4.97 -45.37 -3.24
N ARG A 350 5.19 -45.32 -4.55
CA ARG A 350 6.53 -45.47 -5.13
C ARG A 350 7.17 -44.09 -5.18
N ILE A 351 8.45 -44.00 -4.82
CA ILE A 351 9.18 -42.72 -4.80
C ILE A 351 10.48 -42.87 -5.60
N GLY A 352 10.73 -41.95 -6.52
CA GLY A 352 11.91 -41.93 -7.37
C GLY A 352 12.61 -40.58 -7.38
N LEU A 353 13.94 -40.59 -7.20
CA LEU A 353 14.77 -39.38 -7.24
C LEU A 353 15.87 -39.47 -8.31
N HIS A 354 16.07 -38.35 -8.98
CA HIS A 354 17.22 -38.15 -9.86
C HIS A 354 17.68 -36.68 -9.86
N ARG A 355 18.93 -36.46 -10.23
CA ARG A 355 19.58 -35.15 -10.28
C ARG A 355 20.25 -34.95 -11.64
N GLY A 356 20.12 -33.76 -12.21
CA GLY A 356 20.72 -33.43 -13.50
C GLY A 356 20.18 -32.11 -14.07
N PRO A 357 20.55 -31.78 -15.32
CA PRO A 357 20.13 -30.54 -15.95
C PRO A 357 18.67 -30.59 -16.43
N VAL A 358 18.01 -29.44 -16.43
CA VAL A 358 16.65 -29.25 -16.96
C VAL A 358 16.53 -27.90 -17.67
N VAL A 359 15.47 -27.78 -18.47
CA VAL A 359 14.97 -26.50 -18.96
C VAL A 359 13.61 -26.27 -18.33
N ALA A 360 13.43 -25.16 -17.62
CA ALA A 360 12.13 -24.72 -17.14
C ALA A 360 11.63 -23.54 -17.97
N GLY A 361 10.33 -23.40 -18.12
CA GLY A 361 9.80 -22.37 -19.02
C GLY A 361 8.30 -22.36 -19.12
N VAL A 362 7.77 -21.39 -19.86
CA VAL A 362 6.33 -21.19 -20.02
C VAL A 362 5.89 -21.63 -21.41
N ILE A 363 4.90 -22.51 -21.48
CA ILE A 363 4.23 -22.91 -22.73
C ILE A 363 2.78 -22.42 -22.74
N GLY A 364 2.34 -21.98 -23.93
CA GLY A 364 0.94 -21.61 -24.20
C GLY A 364 0.73 -20.10 -24.21
N THR A 365 -0.30 -19.66 -24.94
CA THR A 365 -0.64 -18.22 -25.09
C THR A 365 -1.96 -17.83 -24.40
N ARG A 366 -2.74 -18.82 -23.95
CA ARG A 366 -4.03 -18.62 -23.26
C ARG A 366 -4.11 -19.33 -21.91
N LYS A 367 -3.51 -20.52 -21.82
CA LYS A 367 -3.33 -21.27 -20.58
C LYS A 367 -1.83 -21.45 -20.40
N PHE A 368 -1.19 -20.46 -19.77
CA PHE A 368 0.23 -20.53 -19.46
C PHE A 368 0.46 -21.70 -18.51
N ILE A 369 1.42 -22.57 -18.84
CA ILE A 369 1.90 -23.63 -17.97
C ILE A 369 3.39 -23.40 -17.82
N TYR A 370 3.82 -23.08 -16.59
CA TYR A 370 5.23 -23.16 -16.22
C TYR A 370 5.55 -24.60 -15.86
N ASP A 371 6.52 -25.20 -16.54
CA ASP A 371 6.85 -26.62 -16.39
C ASP A 371 8.33 -26.85 -16.68
N ILE A 372 8.78 -28.10 -16.46
CA ILE A 372 10.18 -28.50 -16.56
C ILE A 372 10.31 -29.63 -17.58
N TRP A 373 11.33 -29.52 -18.43
CA TRP A 373 11.66 -30.52 -19.45
C TRP A 373 13.11 -30.94 -19.37
N GLY A 374 13.37 -32.18 -19.78
CA GLY A 374 14.72 -32.72 -19.89
C GLY A 374 14.76 -34.22 -19.65
N ASP A 375 15.88 -34.83 -20.02
CA ASP A 375 16.15 -36.24 -19.72
C ASP A 375 16.11 -36.53 -18.20
N THR A 376 16.50 -35.55 -17.38
CA THR A 376 16.43 -35.63 -15.92
C THR A 376 15.01 -35.90 -15.42
N VAL A 377 13.99 -35.24 -16.00
CA VAL A 377 12.58 -35.43 -15.65
C VAL A 377 12.15 -36.86 -15.99
N ASN A 378 12.50 -37.33 -17.19
CA ASN A 378 12.19 -38.68 -17.62
C ASN A 378 12.83 -39.71 -16.71
N LEU A 379 14.12 -39.57 -16.38
CA LEU A 379 14.84 -40.52 -15.56
C LEU A 379 14.33 -40.54 -14.10
N ALA A 380 13.97 -39.38 -13.53
CA ALA A 380 13.32 -39.31 -12.21
C ALA A 380 11.98 -40.06 -12.20
N SER A 381 11.13 -39.81 -13.21
CA SER A 381 9.87 -40.54 -13.38
C SER A 381 10.09 -42.05 -13.55
N ARG A 382 11.16 -42.49 -14.25
CA ARG A 382 11.49 -43.92 -14.36
C ARG A 382 11.97 -44.54 -13.06
N MET A 383 12.63 -43.77 -12.19
CA MET A 383 12.99 -44.24 -10.85
C MET A 383 11.75 -44.52 -10.00
N GLU A 384 10.73 -43.67 -10.12
CA GLU A 384 9.44 -43.91 -9.46
C GLU A 384 8.74 -45.12 -10.10
N SER A 385 8.59 -45.15 -11.42
CA SER A 385 7.74 -46.15 -12.08
C SER A 385 8.26 -47.59 -11.92
N HIS A 386 9.58 -47.75 -11.77
CA HIS A 386 10.20 -49.04 -11.45
C HIS A 386 10.43 -49.22 -9.95
N GLY A 387 10.03 -48.26 -9.13
CA GLY A 387 10.19 -48.23 -7.67
C GLY A 387 9.44 -49.35 -6.96
N VAL A 388 9.84 -49.58 -5.72
CA VAL A 388 9.17 -50.52 -4.82
C VAL A 388 8.31 -49.72 -3.85
N PRO A 389 7.05 -50.12 -3.60
CA PRO A 389 6.17 -49.45 -2.63
C PRO A 389 6.88 -49.21 -1.28
N GLY A 390 6.78 -47.98 -0.77
CA GLY A 390 7.36 -47.58 0.51
C GLY A 390 8.89 -47.44 0.52
N ARG A 391 9.56 -47.61 -0.62
CA ARG A 391 11.01 -47.44 -0.77
C ARG A 391 11.30 -46.22 -1.65
N VAL A 392 12.35 -45.49 -1.27
CA VAL A 392 12.84 -44.35 -2.06
C VAL A 392 13.94 -44.84 -3.00
N GLN A 393 13.66 -44.87 -4.29
CA GLN A 393 14.62 -45.30 -5.29
C GLN A 393 15.41 -44.12 -5.86
N VAL A 394 16.72 -44.31 -6.02
CA VAL A 394 17.63 -43.28 -6.51
C VAL A 394 18.60 -43.82 -7.56
N THR A 395 19.04 -42.90 -8.42
CA THR A 395 20.15 -43.13 -9.37
C THR A 395 21.53 -42.96 -8.73
N HIS A 396 22.58 -43.34 -9.44
CA HIS A 396 23.98 -43.14 -9.02
C HIS A 396 24.28 -41.67 -8.69
N ALA A 397 23.83 -40.74 -9.55
CA ALA A 397 24.11 -39.32 -9.39
C ALA A 397 23.61 -38.74 -8.05
N VAL A 398 22.48 -39.25 -7.56
CA VAL A 398 21.94 -38.85 -6.24
C VAL A 398 22.75 -39.49 -5.12
N ARG A 399 23.08 -40.78 -5.22
CA ARG A 399 23.90 -41.48 -4.23
C ARG A 399 25.26 -40.80 -4.05
N GLU A 400 25.94 -40.52 -5.15
CA GLU A 400 27.25 -39.86 -5.18
C GLU A 400 27.18 -38.48 -4.53
N ARG A 401 26.16 -37.68 -4.85
CA ARG A 401 25.98 -36.34 -4.28
C ARG A 401 25.76 -36.35 -2.75
N LEU A 402 25.21 -37.44 -2.23
CA LEU A 402 24.81 -37.63 -0.83
C LEU A 402 25.72 -38.58 -0.05
N GLU A 403 26.86 -38.93 -0.61
CA GLU A 403 27.84 -39.80 0.03
C GLU A 403 28.24 -39.26 1.41
N GLY A 404 28.29 -40.15 2.40
CA GLY A 404 28.61 -39.81 3.79
C GLY A 404 27.46 -39.18 4.60
N ALA A 405 26.47 -38.55 3.96
CA ALA A 405 25.34 -37.92 4.65
C ALA A 405 24.11 -38.82 4.77
N PHE A 406 23.96 -39.79 3.86
CA PHE A 406 22.82 -40.72 3.81
C PHE A 406 23.27 -42.17 3.61
N ARG A 407 22.40 -43.11 3.99
CA ARG A 407 22.59 -44.55 3.82
C ARG A 407 21.81 -45.05 2.62
N PHE A 408 22.44 -45.96 1.87
CA PHE A 408 21.89 -46.54 0.66
C PHE A 408 22.07 -48.05 0.65
N GLU A 409 21.08 -48.74 0.09
CA GLU A 409 21.10 -50.18 -0.18
C GLU A 409 21.15 -50.39 -1.69
N ALA A 410 22.04 -51.26 -2.18
CA ALA A 410 22.11 -51.57 -3.60
C ALA A 410 20.87 -52.35 -4.03
N ARG A 411 20.15 -51.86 -5.05
CA ARG A 411 19.03 -52.56 -5.66
C ARG A 411 19.49 -53.48 -6.79
N GLY A 412 20.51 -53.06 -7.53
CA GLY A 412 21.01 -53.74 -8.72
C GLY A 412 20.65 -53.00 -10.01
N LEU A 413 20.76 -53.70 -11.14
CA LEU A 413 20.47 -53.18 -12.46
C LEU A 413 18.97 -53.20 -12.75
N VAL A 414 18.45 -52.08 -13.24
CA VAL A 414 17.06 -51.93 -13.70
C VAL A 414 17.09 -51.49 -15.16
N ASP A 415 16.32 -52.16 -16.01
CA ASP A 415 16.22 -51.80 -17.43
C ASP A 415 15.37 -50.55 -17.61
N ILE A 416 16.01 -49.44 -18.01
CA ILE A 416 15.33 -48.17 -18.25
C ILE A 416 15.19 -47.96 -19.76
N LYS A 417 13.95 -47.74 -20.21
CA LYS A 417 13.66 -47.42 -21.61
C LYS A 417 14.52 -46.24 -22.09
N GLY A 418 15.33 -46.48 -23.13
CA GLY A 418 16.22 -45.47 -23.73
C GLY A 418 17.61 -45.34 -23.08
N LYS A 419 17.86 -45.99 -21.93
CA LYS A 419 19.19 -46.02 -21.27
C LYS A 419 19.77 -47.42 -21.07
N GLY A 420 18.92 -48.46 -21.10
CA GLY A 420 19.33 -49.85 -20.85
C GLY A 420 19.55 -50.15 -19.36
N PRO A 421 20.32 -51.20 -19.03
CA PRO A 421 20.58 -51.61 -17.65
C PRO A 421 21.26 -50.50 -16.85
N THR A 422 20.57 -49.95 -15.86
CA THR A 422 21.03 -48.82 -15.05
C THR A 422 21.16 -49.25 -13.59
N PRO A 423 22.30 -49.02 -12.93
CA PRO A 423 22.46 -49.34 -11.51
C PRO A 423 21.62 -48.39 -10.67
N THR A 424 20.94 -48.94 -9.66
CA THR A 424 20.01 -48.21 -8.78
C THR A 424 20.20 -48.58 -7.32
N TRP A 425 19.75 -47.69 -6.44
CA TRP A 425 19.84 -47.84 -4.98
C TRP A 425 18.53 -47.48 -4.32
N PHE A 426 18.31 -48.01 -3.13
CA PHE A 426 17.29 -47.52 -2.20
C PHE A 426 17.94 -46.61 -1.17
N LEU A 427 17.38 -45.42 -0.98
CA LEU A 427 17.71 -44.55 0.15
C LEU A 427 17.03 -45.10 1.41
N THR A 428 17.80 -45.36 2.46
CA THR A 428 17.32 -46.06 3.68
C THR A 428 17.39 -45.23 4.96
N GLY A 429 17.98 -44.03 4.92
CA GLY A 429 18.00 -43.12 6.06
C GLY A 429 19.17 -42.14 6.03
N ARG A 430 19.24 -41.28 7.04
CA ARG A 430 20.40 -40.40 7.28
C ARG A 430 21.57 -41.19 7.89
N ALA A 431 22.80 -40.83 7.54
CA ALA A 431 23.98 -41.32 8.24
C ALA A 431 24.00 -40.69 9.65
N GLY A 432 24.05 -41.51 10.71
CA GLY A 432 24.18 -41.01 12.10
C GLY A 432 23.06 -41.35 13.09
N ALA A 433 22.06 -42.17 12.74
CA ALA A 433 21.24 -42.86 13.75
C ALA A 433 21.72 -44.30 13.88
N THR A 434 22.60 -44.56 14.85
CA THR A 434 22.94 -45.90 15.31
C THR A 434 21.77 -46.39 16.17
N THR A 435 20.81 -47.07 15.57
CA THR A 435 19.96 -47.96 16.36
C THR A 435 20.87 -49.12 16.75
N VAL A 436 21.32 -49.13 18.01
CA VAL A 436 21.93 -50.32 18.61
C VAL A 436 20.83 -51.37 18.64
N VAL A 437 20.77 -52.20 17.60
CA VAL A 437 20.02 -53.46 17.67
C VAL A 437 20.86 -54.32 18.59
N GLY A 438 20.44 -54.44 19.84
CA GLY A 438 21.03 -55.37 20.79
C GLY A 438 20.91 -56.78 20.22
N GLU A 439 22.04 -57.40 19.89
CA GLU A 439 22.10 -58.85 19.73
C GLU A 439 21.62 -59.49 21.04
N PRO A 440 20.81 -60.57 20.97
CA PRO A 440 20.44 -61.31 22.16
C PRO A 440 21.71 -61.87 22.80
N ALA A 441 21.94 -61.53 24.07
CA ALA A 441 23.04 -62.05 24.84
C ALA A 441 23.04 -63.59 24.76
N GLY A 442 24.12 -64.14 24.22
CA GLY A 442 24.36 -65.57 24.15
C GLY A 442 24.27 -66.20 25.54
N ASP A 443 23.53 -67.30 25.59
CA ASP A 443 23.38 -68.17 26.75
C ASP A 443 24.75 -68.74 27.15
N ALA A 444 25.38 -68.13 28.14
CA ALA A 444 26.61 -68.60 28.73
C ALA A 444 26.30 -69.68 29.76
N ALA A 445 26.78 -70.88 29.46
CA ALA A 445 26.70 -72.10 30.26
C ALA A 445 26.89 -71.89 31.77
N ARG A 446 25.94 -72.40 32.56
CA ARG A 446 26.12 -72.67 33.99
C ARG A 446 26.86 -74.01 34.17
N PRO A 447 27.93 -74.10 34.98
CA PRO A 447 28.48 -75.37 35.39
C PRO A 447 27.60 -75.97 36.50
N THR A 448 27.16 -77.21 36.30
CA THR A 448 26.47 -78.02 37.29
C THR A 448 27.45 -78.49 38.37
N ILE A 449 27.09 -78.28 39.63
CA ILE A 449 27.77 -78.82 40.80
C ILE A 449 27.05 -80.11 41.22
N GLY A 450 27.79 -81.22 41.32
CA GLY A 450 27.55 -82.31 42.28
C GLY A 450 26.63 -83.45 41.88
N GLY A 451 27.18 -84.68 41.88
CA GLY A 451 26.46 -85.95 41.78
C GLY A 451 27.37 -87.08 41.32
#